data_AF-A0A2D5UC13-F1
#
_entry.id   AF-A0A2D5UC13-F1
#
_cell.length_a   1.000
_cell.length_b   1.000
_cell.length_c   1.000
_cell.angle_alpha   90.00
_cell.angle_beta   90.00
_cell.angle_gamma   90.00
#
_symmetry.space_group_name_H-M   'P 1'
#
loop_
_entity.id
_entity.type
_entity.pdbx_description
1 polymer ?
#
loop_
_entity_poly.entity_id
_entity_poly.type
_entity_poly.pdbx_seq_one_letter_code
_entity_poly.pdbx_strand_id
1 'polypeptide(L)'
;MSIGLVMNPFAPNSRQRSWSSFIAWTEWVFIPPLYILRASCGEERFWSPGRLKQPSKTMLIFTLSLMIFSGSPAASAPEQPEGCGYMPEFRVGFIGLGLMGRPMTRRLMDAGYPAAVANRSRPAVEALAAEGAIACDSPAEVADRSGVVFTMLPDAPQVEEVVFGPDGLAASMHEGSVLIDSTSNSPRSAEKVAAALAGRGVEMLDAPVSGAPEGAEQGTLAIMAGGPKATFERCRSLLEILGQKVVHVGEPPGSGCVAKLANQILVGLTFLGVGEAMVFGAKAGLDPAALVEAMGAGLARCGALEVKAPKILSGDFTPGGKVVTHTKDLRYAMEKAIELNVPLPGTALVAQMFSELRASGEGELDHIAIVRTLERMARVEARSKK
;
A
#
# COMPACT_ATOMS: atom_id res chain seq x y z
N MET A 1 13.57 15.68 7.76
CA MET A 1 14.82 15.56 6.99
C MET A 1 15.96 16.02 7.89
N SER A 2 16.81 15.10 8.33
CA SER A 2 18.03 15.45 9.07
C SER A 2 19.14 15.68 8.05
N ILE A 3 19.59 16.92 7.90
CA ILE A 3 20.74 17.27 7.07
C ILE A 3 21.97 17.24 8.00
N GLY A 4 22.75 16.17 7.92
CA GLY A 4 24.06 16.11 8.57
C GLY A 4 25.09 16.87 7.74
N LEU A 5 25.48 18.07 8.18
CA LEU A 5 26.59 18.80 7.58
C LEU A 5 27.90 18.29 8.23
N VAL A 6 28.67 17.47 7.52
CA VAL A 6 30.04 17.12 7.92
C VAL A 6 30.96 18.19 7.32
N MET A 7 31.46 19.11 8.16
CA MET A 7 32.53 20.02 7.77
C MET A 7 33.88 19.32 7.95
N ASN A 8 34.67 19.23 6.88
CA ASN A 8 36.01 18.65 6.89
C ASN A 8 37.06 19.76 6.63
N PRO A 9 38.02 20.02 7.52
CA PRO A 9 39.09 21.00 7.27
C PRO A 9 40.36 20.32 6.69
N PHE A 10 40.78 20.74 5.49
CA PHE A 10 42.19 20.70 5.03
C PHE A 10 42.97 21.80 5.77
N ALA A 11 44.25 21.75 6.18
CA ALA A 11 45.42 20.87 6.05
C ALA A 11 46.47 21.30 7.15
N PRO A 12 47.81 21.13 7.01
CA PRO A 12 48.64 19.94 7.21
C PRO A 12 49.54 20.00 8.47
N ASN A 13 50.22 18.88 8.75
CA ASN A 13 51.36 18.64 9.67
C ASN A 13 51.11 18.27 11.16
N SER A 14 51.39 16.98 11.41
CA SER A 14 52.14 16.37 12.52
C SER A 14 51.82 16.73 13.98
N ARG A 15 50.98 15.90 14.60
CA ARG A 15 51.31 15.01 15.74
C ARG A 15 50.02 14.48 16.39
N GLN A 16 50.00 13.18 16.67
CA GLN A 16 48.91 12.43 17.30
C GLN A 16 48.32 13.12 18.54
N ARG A 17 47.00 13.34 18.56
CA ARG A 17 46.15 13.29 19.76
C ARG A 17 44.76 12.75 19.41
N SER A 18 44.20 11.97 20.33
CA SER A 18 42.98 11.18 20.25
C SER A 18 41.72 11.97 19.86
N TRP A 19 40.88 11.38 19.01
CA TRP A 19 39.59 11.92 18.58
C TRP A 19 38.52 11.63 19.64
N SER A 20 37.89 12.68 20.19
CA SER A 20 36.60 12.59 20.87
C SER A 20 35.54 13.23 19.97
N SER A 21 34.55 12.43 19.55
CA SER A 21 33.44 12.86 18.71
C SER A 21 32.58 13.91 19.43
N PHE A 22 32.37 15.07 18.81
CA PHE A 22 31.37 16.06 19.24
C PHE A 22 30.02 15.71 18.58
N ILE A 23 28.98 15.50 19.38
CA ILE A 23 27.59 15.41 18.91
C ILE A 23 26.86 16.65 19.41
N ALA A 24 26.47 17.54 18.50
CA ALA A 24 25.56 18.64 18.77
C ALA A 24 24.12 18.19 18.44
N TRP A 25 23.20 18.31 19.40
CA TRP A 25 21.77 18.11 19.16
C TRP A 25 21.12 19.46 18.83
N THR A 26 20.28 19.50 17.80
CA THR A 26 19.43 20.65 17.48
C THR A 26 17.97 20.20 17.52
N GLU A 27 17.15 20.85 18.35
CA GLU A 27 15.70 20.65 18.38
C GLU A 27 15.00 21.93 17.91
N TRP A 28 14.03 21.76 17.01
CA TRP A 28 13.14 22.83 16.58
C TRP A 28 11.89 22.81 17.47
N VAL A 29 11.69 23.85 18.27
CA VAL A 29 10.46 24.03 19.05
C VAL A 29 9.52 24.94 18.26
N PHE A 30 8.31 24.46 17.96
CA PHE A 30 7.30 25.20 17.21
C PHE A 30 6.46 26.07 18.15
N ILE A 31 6.57 27.40 18.03
CA ILE A 31 5.63 28.36 18.61
C ILE A 31 5.34 29.43 17.54
N PRO A 32 4.10 29.56 17.03
CA PRO A 32 3.77 30.57 16.03
C PRO A 32 3.94 31.99 16.60
N PRO A 33 4.47 32.99 15.86
CA PRO A 33 4.90 32.99 14.45
C PRO A 33 6.43 33.16 14.26
N LEU A 34 7.29 32.76 15.22
CA LEU A 34 8.74 33.03 15.18
C LEU A 34 9.57 31.77 15.44
N TYR A 35 10.54 31.49 14.55
CA TYR A 35 11.54 30.46 14.74
C TYR A 35 12.67 30.96 15.65
N ILE A 36 12.86 30.34 16.83
CA ILE A 36 13.95 30.65 17.74
C ILE A 36 14.95 29.49 17.74
N LEU A 37 16.19 29.77 17.33
CA LEU A 37 17.28 28.81 17.37
C LEU A 37 17.82 28.73 18.81
N ARG A 38 17.54 27.63 19.52
CA ARG A 38 18.04 27.41 20.88
C ARG A 38 19.22 26.44 20.84
N ALA A 39 20.44 26.96 20.89
CA ALA A 39 21.63 26.16 21.15
C ALA A 39 21.83 26.05 22.67
N SER A 40 22.03 24.84 23.19
CA SER A 40 22.43 24.61 24.58
C SER A 40 23.67 23.72 24.60
N CYS A 41 24.78 24.25 25.12
CA CYS A 41 25.97 23.46 25.44
C CYS A 41 25.81 22.88 26.84
N GLY A 42 25.76 21.56 26.97
CA GLY A 42 25.87 20.87 28.26
C GLY A 42 27.18 20.08 28.32
N GLU A 43 28.04 20.40 29.30
CA GLU A 43 29.10 19.48 29.76
C GLU A 43 28.49 18.55 30.82
N GLU A 44 28.53 17.24 30.61
CA GLU A 44 28.34 16.27 31.70
C GLU A 44 29.66 16.08 32.45
N ARG A 45 29.75 16.57 33.69
CA ARG A 45 30.75 16.10 34.68
C ARG A 45 30.10 15.92 36.05
N PHE A 46 30.25 14.70 36.58
CA PHE A 46 29.94 14.31 37.96
C PHE A 46 30.83 15.05 38.96
N TRP A 47 30.28 15.88 39.86
CA TRP A 47 30.88 16.25 41.17
C TRP A 47 29.80 16.64 42.19
N SER A 48 30.05 16.33 43.47
CA SER A 48 29.18 16.50 44.65
C SER A 48 29.35 17.90 45.31
N PRO A 49 28.60 18.28 46.37
CA PRO A 49 27.87 19.55 46.43
C PRO A 49 28.65 20.74 47.00
N GLY A 50 28.51 21.93 46.38
CA GLY A 50 28.96 23.18 46.99
C GLY A 50 28.81 24.43 46.11
N ARG A 51 27.97 25.36 46.57
CA ARG A 51 27.90 26.80 46.23
C ARG A 51 27.54 27.20 44.77
N LEU A 52 26.26 27.56 44.61
CA LEU A 52 25.74 28.37 43.50
C LEU A 52 26.36 29.77 43.47
N LYS A 53 26.88 30.18 42.30
CA LYS A 53 26.99 31.59 41.87
C LYS A 53 26.38 31.71 40.47
N GLN A 54 25.46 32.65 40.30
CA GLN A 54 24.74 32.95 39.06
C GLN A 54 25.69 33.36 37.92
N PRO A 55 25.37 33.04 36.64
CA PRO A 55 26.01 33.68 35.50
C PRO A 55 25.22 34.90 35.01
N SER A 56 25.97 35.94 34.67
CA SER A 56 25.52 37.20 34.07
C SER A 56 24.99 37.01 32.65
N LYS A 57 23.86 37.66 32.32
CA LYS A 57 23.27 37.71 30.98
C LYS A 57 24.07 38.65 30.07
N THR A 58 24.63 38.13 28.97
CA THR A 58 25.06 38.94 27.81
C THR A 58 24.15 38.61 26.64
N MET A 59 23.33 39.58 26.24
CA MET A 59 22.32 39.47 25.18
C MET A 59 22.93 39.99 23.88
N LEU A 60 23.14 39.11 22.89
CA LEU A 60 23.55 39.48 21.54
C LEU A 60 22.28 39.80 20.72
N ILE A 61 22.18 41.03 20.21
CA ILE A 61 21.09 41.49 19.34
C ILE A 61 21.55 41.29 17.88
N PHE A 62 20.80 40.53 17.10
CA PHE A 62 20.92 40.50 15.63
C PHE A 62 19.77 41.29 15.00
N THR A 63 20.10 42.26 14.16
CA THR A 63 19.18 43.09 13.39
C THR A 63 18.66 42.29 12.19
N LEU A 64 17.33 42.18 12.03
CA LEU A 64 16.69 41.54 10.89
C LEU A 64 16.13 42.63 9.95
N SER A 65 16.70 42.76 8.74
CA SER A 65 16.14 43.61 7.69
C SER A 65 15.02 42.89 6.95
N LEU A 66 13.83 43.49 6.94
CA LEU A 66 12.69 43.07 6.12
C LEU A 66 12.92 43.51 4.66
N MET A 67 12.98 42.56 3.72
CA MET A 67 12.72 42.84 2.31
C MET A 67 11.30 42.37 1.97
N ILE A 68 10.47 43.32 1.55
CA ILE A 68 9.13 43.09 1.01
C ILE A 68 9.30 42.80 -0.49
N PHE A 69 8.92 41.61 -0.95
CA PHE A 69 8.73 41.33 -2.38
C PHE A 69 7.23 41.22 -2.68
N SER A 70 6.74 42.16 -3.48
CA SER A 70 5.42 42.15 -4.10
C SER A 70 5.48 41.41 -5.45
N GLY A 71 4.56 40.45 -5.65
CA GLY A 71 4.22 39.92 -6.98
C GLY A 71 4.46 38.43 -7.16
N SER A 72 3.38 37.64 -7.18
CA SER A 72 3.38 36.28 -7.71
C SER A 72 3.21 36.31 -9.22
N PRO A 73 4.08 35.67 -10.02
CA PRO A 73 3.67 35.10 -11.29
C PRO A 73 3.02 33.73 -11.03
N ALA A 74 1.99 33.42 -11.80
CA ALA A 74 1.34 32.12 -11.82
C ALA A 74 2.37 30.99 -12.01
N ALA A 75 2.20 29.90 -11.26
CA ALA A 75 3.03 28.71 -11.35
C ALA A 75 2.96 28.14 -12.78
N SER A 76 4.07 28.25 -13.52
CA SER A 76 4.29 27.51 -14.75
C SER A 76 4.45 26.02 -14.44
N ALA A 77 3.90 25.17 -15.31
CA ALA A 77 4.01 23.72 -15.24
C ALA A 77 5.48 23.25 -15.11
N PRO A 78 5.76 22.12 -14.45
CA PRO A 78 7.12 21.62 -14.29
C PRO A 78 7.73 21.27 -15.64
N GLU A 79 8.95 21.76 -15.89
CA GLU A 79 9.76 21.40 -17.06
C GLU A 79 10.04 19.89 -17.06
N GLN A 80 9.85 19.27 -18.23
CA GLN A 80 10.12 17.85 -18.44
C GLN A 80 11.62 17.57 -18.33
N PRO A 81 12.05 16.48 -17.67
CA PRO A 81 13.46 16.11 -17.61
C PRO A 81 13.93 15.69 -19.02
N GLU A 82 14.85 16.46 -19.58
CA GLU A 82 15.55 16.10 -20.82
C GLU A 82 16.38 14.84 -20.58
N GLY A 83 16.05 13.73 -21.27
CA GLY A 83 16.87 12.52 -21.25
C GLY A 83 16.16 11.16 -21.34
N CYS A 84 14.85 11.08 -21.49
CA CYS A 84 14.18 9.82 -21.82
C CYS A 84 13.89 9.77 -23.32
N GLY A 85 14.41 8.76 -24.02
CA GLY A 85 14.16 8.55 -25.45
C GLY A 85 12.66 8.59 -25.74
N TYR A 86 12.30 9.20 -26.87
CA TYR A 86 10.94 9.28 -27.39
C TYR A 86 10.24 7.91 -27.29
N MET A 87 9.32 7.77 -26.34
CA MET A 87 8.45 6.61 -26.20
C MET A 87 7.13 6.96 -26.90
N PRO A 88 6.58 6.09 -27.76
CA PRO A 88 5.29 6.33 -28.39
C PRO A 88 4.26 6.60 -27.29
N GLU A 89 3.44 7.64 -27.47
CA GLU A 89 2.43 8.14 -26.51
C GLU A 89 1.96 7.03 -25.54
N PHE A 90 2.44 7.05 -24.28
CA PHE A 90 2.11 6.04 -23.26
C PHE A 90 0.61 6.08 -22.95
N ARG A 91 -0.19 5.40 -23.77
CA ARG A 91 -1.59 5.12 -23.49
C ARG A 91 -1.68 3.92 -22.58
N VAL A 92 -2.44 4.09 -21.52
CA VAL A 92 -2.67 3.04 -20.52
C VAL A 92 -3.98 2.34 -20.85
N GLY A 93 -3.94 1.02 -20.90
CA GLY A 93 -5.14 0.19 -20.94
C GLY A 93 -5.59 -0.16 -19.53
N PHE A 94 -6.89 -0.21 -19.28
CA PHE A 94 -7.41 -0.64 -17.98
C PHE A 94 -8.62 -1.55 -18.14
N ILE A 95 -8.52 -2.77 -17.62
CA ILE A 95 -9.58 -3.77 -17.66
C ILE A 95 -10.01 -4.15 -16.25
N GLY A 96 -11.30 -4.00 -15.98
CA GLY A 96 -11.89 -4.22 -14.65
C GLY A 96 -12.08 -2.90 -13.91
N LEU A 97 -13.30 -2.36 -13.99
CA LEU A 97 -13.65 -1.02 -13.50
C LEU A 97 -14.53 -1.08 -12.26
N GLY A 98 -14.20 -2.02 -11.35
CA GLY A 98 -14.88 -2.19 -10.07
C GLY A 98 -14.47 -1.14 -9.03
N LEU A 99 -14.72 -1.45 -7.76
CA LEU A 99 -14.42 -0.59 -6.60
C LEU A 99 -12.95 -0.14 -6.54
N MET A 100 -12.03 -0.99 -7.01
CA MET A 100 -10.60 -0.67 -7.05
C MET A 100 -10.16 -0.09 -8.39
N GLY A 101 -10.54 -0.74 -9.50
CA GLY A 101 -10.04 -0.37 -10.82
C GLY A 101 -10.48 1.02 -11.28
N ARG A 102 -11.74 1.41 -11.02
CA ARG A 102 -12.24 2.74 -11.41
C ARG A 102 -11.43 3.90 -10.82
N PRO A 103 -11.21 3.99 -9.48
CA PRO A 103 -10.38 5.06 -8.93
C PRO A 103 -8.91 4.97 -9.37
N MET A 104 -8.36 3.76 -9.56
CA MET A 104 -7.01 3.59 -10.11
C MET A 104 -6.90 4.17 -11.53
N THR A 105 -7.87 3.91 -12.41
CA THR A 105 -7.89 4.49 -13.77
C THR A 105 -7.96 6.00 -13.72
N ARG A 106 -8.82 6.58 -12.87
CA ARG A 106 -8.91 8.05 -12.70
C ARG A 106 -7.59 8.66 -12.26
N ARG A 107 -6.88 8.05 -11.31
CA ARG A 107 -5.56 8.52 -10.86
C ARG A 107 -4.57 8.62 -12.02
N LEU A 108 -4.56 7.62 -12.91
CA LEU A 108 -3.70 7.63 -14.09
C LEU A 108 -4.11 8.72 -15.08
N MET A 109 -5.42 8.92 -15.30
CA MET A 109 -5.94 10.00 -16.14
C MET A 109 -5.63 11.39 -15.58
N ASP A 110 -5.81 11.60 -14.27
CA ASP A 110 -5.48 12.85 -13.58
C ASP A 110 -3.98 13.18 -13.66
N ALA A 111 -3.13 12.15 -13.74
CA ALA A 111 -1.69 12.29 -13.96
C ALA A 111 -1.31 12.55 -15.42
N GLY A 112 -2.30 12.68 -16.32
CA GLY A 112 -2.12 13.04 -17.73
C GLY A 112 -1.96 11.85 -18.69
N TYR A 113 -2.17 10.61 -18.24
CA TYR A 113 -2.09 9.43 -19.11
C TYR A 113 -3.45 9.15 -19.77
N PRO A 114 -3.56 9.17 -21.11
CA PRO A 114 -4.79 8.77 -21.79
C PRO A 114 -5.10 7.30 -21.49
N ALA A 115 -6.35 7.00 -21.14
CA ALA A 115 -6.76 5.66 -20.74
C ALA A 115 -7.74 5.04 -21.75
N ALA A 116 -7.46 3.84 -22.26
CA ALA A 116 -8.41 2.98 -22.96
C ALA A 116 -8.98 1.96 -21.98
N VAL A 117 -10.31 1.84 -21.89
CA VAL A 117 -10.94 1.10 -20.80
C VAL A 117 -11.99 0.12 -21.29
N ALA A 118 -11.99 -1.07 -20.68
CA ALA A 118 -13.01 -2.08 -20.89
C ALA A 118 -13.46 -2.70 -19.56
N ASN A 119 -14.71 -3.11 -19.51
CA ASN A 119 -15.28 -3.83 -18.39
C ASN A 119 -16.46 -4.66 -18.85
N ARG A 120 -16.74 -5.77 -18.15
CA ARG A 120 -17.90 -6.62 -18.46
C ARG A 120 -19.22 -5.85 -18.45
N SER A 121 -19.41 -4.95 -17.48
CA SER A 121 -20.60 -4.10 -17.43
C SER A 121 -20.34 -2.76 -18.12
N ARG A 122 -21.17 -2.46 -19.12
CA ARG A 122 -21.05 -1.23 -19.91
C ARG A 122 -21.20 0.07 -19.12
N PRO A 123 -22.10 0.18 -18.12
CA PRO A 123 -22.23 1.43 -17.35
C PRO A 123 -20.94 1.89 -16.67
N ALA A 124 -20.03 0.98 -16.29
CA ALA A 124 -18.75 1.35 -15.69
C ALA A 124 -17.79 1.96 -16.71
N VAL A 125 -17.82 1.49 -17.97
CA VAL A 125 -17.06 2.03 -19.10
C VAL A 125 -17.57 3.43 -19.44
N GLU A 126 -18.89 3.58 -19.59
CA GLU A 126 -19.52 4.85 -19.93
C GLU A 126 -19.24 5.95 -18.89
N ALA A 127 -19.24 5.57 -17.60
CA ALA A 127 -18.93 6.51 -16.53
C ALA A 127 -17.51 7.10 -16.65
N LEU A 128 -16.49 6.29 -16.96
CA LEU A 128 -15.13 6.79 -17.18
C LEU A 128 -14.97 7.46 -18.54
N ALA A 129 -15.73 7.04 -19.56
CA ALA A 129 -15.70 7.70 -20.86
C ALA A 129 -16.22 9.14 -20.77
N ALA A 130 -17.25 9.38 -19.94
CA ALA A 130 -17.72 10.74 -19.62
C ALA A 130 -16.66 11.60 -18.91
N GLU A 131 -15.63 10.97 -18.33
CA GLU A 131 -14.49 11.63 -17.68
C GLU A 131 -13.25 11.73 -18.61
N GLY A 132 -13.37 11.29 -19.87
CA GLY A 132 -12.32 11.41 -20.89
C GLY A 132 -11.59 10.10 -21.25
N ALA A 133 -12.00 8.96 -20.70
CA ALA A 133 -11.45 7.66 -21.12
C ALA A 133 -11.96 7.26 -22.51
N ILE A 134 -11.15 6.48 -23.23
CA ILE A 134 -11.55 5.87 -24.50
C ILE A 134 -12.30 4.57 -24.17
N ALA A 135 -13.60 4.54 -24.45
CA ALA A 135 -14.42 3.35 -24.27
C ALA A 135 -14.05 2.28 -25.31
N CYS A 136 -13.76 1.07 -24.86
CA CYS A 136 -13.52 -0.10 -25.70
C CYS A 136 -14.58 -1.18 -25.46
N ASP A 137 -14.86 -1.98 -26.49
CA ASP A 137 -15.85 -3.05 -26.46
C ASP A 137 -15.25 -4.41 -26.07
N SER A 138 -13.92 -4.55 -26.12
CA SER A 138 -13.21 -5.79 -25.78
C SER A 138 -11.82 -5.55 -25.17
N PRO A 139 -11.25 -6.55 -24.47
CA PRO A 139 -9.85 -6.55 -24.07
C PRO A 139 -8.87 -6.36 -25.24
N ALA A 140 -9.11 -7.02 -26.37
CA ALA A 140 -8.29 -6.88 -27.58
C ALA A 140 -8.21 -5.41 -28.04
N GLU A 141 -9.35 -4.70 -28.06
CA GLU A 141 -9.38 -3.28 -28.45
C GLU A 141 -8.62 -2.39 -27.46
N VAL A 142 -8.64 -2.71 -26.16
CA VAL A 142 -7.81 -2.02 -25.17
C VAL A 142 -6.32 -2.22 -25.47
N ALA A 143 -5.91 -3.45 -25.79
CA ALA A 143 -4.52 -3.77 -26.13
C ALA A 143 -4.05 -3.08 -27.42
N ASP A 144 -4.88 -2.99 -28.46
CA ASP A 144 -4.55 -2.27 -29.71
C ASP A 144 -4.27 -0.78 -29.50
N ARG A 145 -4.82 -0.20 -28.42
CA ARG A 145 -4.73 1.23 -28.12
C ARG A 145 -3.73 1.57 -27.02
N SER A 146 -3.03 0.59 -26.46
CA SER A 146 -2.25 0.77 -25.22
C SER A 146 -0.91 0.04 -25.26
N GLY A 147 0.15 0.69 -24.75
CA GLY A 147 1.46 0.04 -24.58
C GLY A 147 1.61 -0.66 -23.22
N VAL A 148 0.86 -0.21 -22.21
CA VAL A 148 0.82 -0.81 -20.88
C VAL A 148 -0.65 -1.04 -20.51
N VAL A 149 -1.03 -2.27 -20.18
CA VAL A 149 -2.40 -2.62 -19.81
C VAL A 149 -2.45 -3.11 -18.38
N PHE A 150 -3.36 -2.56 -17.58
CA PHE A 150 -3.66 -3.02 -16.23
C PHE A 150 -4.88 -3.94 -16.23
N THR A 151 -4.84 -5.01 -15.42
CA THR A 151 -6.04 -5.79 -15.05
C THR A 151 -6.31 -5.68 -13.56
N MET A 152 -7.58 -5.46 -13.20
CA MET A 152 -8.06 -5.44 -11.81
C MET A 152 -9.37 -6.21 -11.68
N LEU A 153 -9.27 -7.53 -11.58
CA LEU A 153 -10.37 -8.47 -11.75
C LEU A 153 -10.69 -9.24 -10.44
N PRO A 154 -11.82 -9.98 -10.38
CA PRO A 154 -12.20 -10.69 -9.14
C PRO A 154 -11.29 -11.87 -8.77
N ASP A 155 -10.86 -12.66 -9.77
CA ASP A 155 -10.12 -13.91 -9.56
C ASP A 155 -9.35 -14.35 -10.83
N ALA A 156 -8.51 -15.37 -10.69
CA ALA A 156 -7.67 -15.97 -11.74
C ALA A 156 -8.46 -16.36 -13.01
N PRO A 157 -9.64 -17.01 -12.93
CA PRO A 157 -10.37 -17.37 -14.14
C PRO A 157 -10.77 -16.17 -15.00
N GLN A 158 -11.09 -15.02 -14.37
CA GLN A 158 -11.41 -13.80 -15.12
C GLN A 158 -10.17 -13.18 -15.76
N VAL A 159 -9.01 -13.24 -15.09
CA VAL A 159 -7.74 -12.82 -15.71
C VAL A 159 -7.45 -13.69 -16.92
N GLU A 160 -7.57 -15.01 -16.80
CA GLU A 160 -7.35 -15.94 -17.91
C GLU A 160 -8.35 -15.73 -19.06
N GLU A 161 -9.62 -15.47 -18.77
CA GLU A 161 -10.63 -15.14 -19.78
C GLU A 161 -10.29 -13.83 -20.52
N VAL A 162 -9.91 -12.79 -19.78
CA VAL A 162 -9.52 -11.49 -20.36
C VAL A 162 -8.25 -11.61 -21.19
N VAL A 163 -7.31 -12.48 -20.83
CA VAL A 163 -6.07 -12.68 -21.59
C VAL A 163 -6.27 -13.60 -22.79
N PHE A 164 -6.88 -14.77 -22.59
CA PHE A 164 -6.90 -15.87 -23.55
C PHE A 164 -8.23 -16.05 -24.30
N GLY A 165 -9.26 -15.29 -23.95
CA GLY A 165 -10.56 -15.35 -24.61
C GLY A 165 -10.49 -14.98 -26.10
N PRO A 166 -11.57 -15.25 -26.87
CA PRO A 166 -11.62 -14.97 -28.32
C PRO A 166 -11.24 -13.53 -28.70
N ASP A 167 -11.65 -12.55 -27.88
CA ASP A 167 -11.28 -11.13 -28.00
C ASP A 167 -10.40 -10.67 -26.82
N GLY A 168 -9.53 -11.58 -26.36
CA GLY A 168 -8.64 -11.37 -25.22
C GLY A 168 -7.42 -10.51 -25.55
N LEU A 169 -6.72 -10.06 -24.50
CA LEU A 169 -5.50 -9.26 -24.61
C LEU A 169 -4.44 -9.91 -25.51
N ALA A 170 -4.27 -11.23 -25.41
CA ALA A 170 -3.24 -11.94 -26.17
C ALA A 170 -3.50 -11.89 -27.68
N ALA A 171 -4.70 -11.55 -28.16
CA ALA A 171 -4.99 -11.41 -29.58
C ALA A 171 -4.32 -10.16 -30.21
N SER A 172 -4.22 -9.08 -29.44
CA SER A 172 -3.83 -7.75 -29.93
C SER A 172 -2.57 -7.17 -29.27
N MET A 173 -2.14 -7.68 -28.11
CA MET A 173 -0.88 -7.25 -27.51
C MET A 173 0.31 -7.60 -28.43
N HIS A 174 1.18 -6.61 -28.63
CA HIS A 174 2.33 -6.67 -29.54
C HIS A 174 3.66 -6.61 -28.77
N GLU A 175 4.74 -6.95 -29.45
CA GLU A 175 6.09 -6.91 -28.88
C GLU A 175 6.40 -5.56 -28.21
N GLY A 176 6.95 -5.61 -27.01
CA GLY A 176 7.27 -4.43 -26.19
C GLY A 176 6.12 -3.94 -25.30
N SER A 177 4.90 -4.47 -25.49
CA SER A 177 3.77 -4.21 -24.59
C SER A 177 4.00 -4.83 -23.21
N VAL A 178 3.35 -4.25 -22.19
CA VAL A 178 3.40 -4.76 -20.81
C VAL A 178 2.01 -5.01 -20.26
N LEU A 179 1.78 -6.19 -19.69
CA LEU A 179 0.61 -6.47 -18.85
C LEU A 179 0.98 -6.29 -17.38
N ILE A 180 0.26 -5.45 -16.65
CA ILE A 180 0.36 -5.30 -15.20
C ILE A 180 -0.91 -5.88 -14.57
N ASP A 181 -0.84 -7.11 -14.05
CA ASP A 181 -1.97 -7.71 -13.35
C ASP A 181 -1.99 -7.27 -11.88
N SER A 182 -2.89 -6.36 -11.53
CA SER A 182 -3.11 -5.90 -10.15
C SER A 182 -4.17 -6.72 -9.41
N THR A 183 -4.72 -7.75 -10.03
CA THR A 183 -5.61 -8.72 -9.41
C THR A 183 -4.88 -9.43 -8.27
N SER A 184 -5.57 -9.70 -7.16
CA SER A 184 -5.10 -10.70 -6.20
C SER A 184 -5.27 -12.08 -6.84
N ASN A 185 -4.33 -12.47 -7.70
CA ASN A 185 -4.38 -13.65 -8.54
C ASN A 185 -3.66 -14.85 -7.86
N SER A 186 -3.82 -16.04 -8.42
CA SER A 186 -3.02 -17.20 -8.03
C SER A 186 -1.61 -17.13 -8.66
N PRO A 187 -0.55 -17.53 -7.94
CA PRO A 187 0.80 -17.58 -8.49
C PRO A 187 0.87 -18.42 -9.78
N ARG A 188 0.21 -19.58 -9.79
CA ARG A 188 0.14 -20.48 -10.95
C ARG A 188 -0.48 -19.82 -12.19
N SER A 189 -1.55 -19.04 -12.02
CA SER A 189 -2.19 -18.34 -13.14
C SER A 189 -1.30 -17.21 -13.65
N ALA A 190 -0.65 -16.45 -12.74
CA ALA A 190 0.31 -15.42 -13.13
C ALA A 190 1.50 -16.02 -13.93
N GLU A 191 2.06 -17.14 -13.48
CA GLU A 191 3.09 -17.90 -14.20
C GLU A 191 2.61 -18.34 -15.60
N LYS A 192 1.39 -18.89 -15.68
CA LYS A 192 0.77 -19.32 -16.95
C LYS A 192 0.59 -18.15 -17.92
N VAL A 193 0.07 -17.02 -17.44
CA VAL A 193 -0.16 -15.82 -18.26
C VAL A 193 1.16 -15.24 -18.76
N ALA A 194 2.14 -15.09 -17.87
CA ALA A 194 3.46 -14.57 -18.24
C ALA A 194 4.13 -15.46 -19.29
N ALA A 195 4.09 -16.79 -19.13
CA ALA A 195 4.68 -17.71 -20.09
C ALA A 195 4.02 -17.63 -21.48
N ALA A 196 2.70 -17.50 -21.54
CA ALA A 196 1.97 -17.40 -22.79
C ALA A 196 2.22 -16.06 -23.52
N LEU A 197 2.36 -14.97 -22.77
CA LEU A 197 2.64 -13.64 -23.31
C LEU A 197 4.10 -13.48 -23.75
N ALA A 198 5.05 -14.13 -23.05
CA ALA A 198 6.47 -14.09 -23.41
C ALA A 198 6.74 -14.58 -24.83
N GLY A 199 6.00 -15.60 -25.30
CA GLY A 199 6.09 -16.10 -26.68
C GLY A 199 5.72 -15.08 -27.77
N ARG A 200 5.14 -13.94 -27.37
CA ARG A 200 4.74 -12.81 -28.24
C ARG A 200 5.58 -11.55 -28.02
N GLY A 201 6.66 -11.64 -27.23
CA GLY A 201 7.47 -10.48 -26.86
C GLY A 201 6.75 -9.50 -25.92
N VAL A 202 5.72 -9.98 -25.21
CA VAL A 202 4.95 -9.19 -24.24
C VAL A 202 5.47 -9.53 -22.84
N GLU A 203 5.82 -8.50 -22.07
CA GLU A 203 6.27 -8.66 -20.69
C GLU A 203 5.09 -8.57 -19.71
N MET A 204 5.23 -9.21 -18.54
CA MET A 204 4.20 -9.19 -17.51
C MET A 204 4.80 -8.84 -16.15
N LEU A 205 4.08 -8.01 -15.40
CA LEU A 205 4.24 -7.80 -13.97
C LEU A 205 2.97 -8.27 -13.26
N ASP A 206 3.10 -9.15 -12.26
CA ASP A 206 2.02 -9.38 -11.30
C ASP A 206 2.21 -8.42 -10.12
N ALA A 207 1.35 -7.40 -10.03
CA ALA A 207 1.48 -6.29 -9.10
C ALA A 207 0.20 -6.09 -8.26
N PRO A 208 -0.21 -7.09 -7.47
CA PRO A 208 -1.35 -6.96 -6.57
C PRO A 208 -1.18 -5.85 -5.52
N VAL A 209 -2.32 -5.34 -5.06
CA VAL A 209 -2.38 -4.15 -4.20
C VAL A 209 -2.99 -4.41 -2.83
N SER A 210 -2.69 -3.56 -1.85
CA SER A 210 -3.29 -3.52 -0.52
C SER A 210 -3.59 -2.06 -0.13
N GLY A 211 -4.72 -1.79 0.52
CA GLY A 211 -5.10 -0.42 0.92
C GLY A 211 -6.60 -0.07 0.82
N ALA A 212 -7.46 -1.04 0.44
CA ALA A 212 -8.90 -0.85 0.28
C ALA A 212 -9.28 0.22 -0.79
N PRO A 213 -10.57 0.42 -1.11
CA PRO A 213 -10.98 1.42 -2.10
C PRO A 213 -10.51 2.84 -1.77
N GLU A 214 -10.45 3.20 -0.48
CA GLU A 214 -9.98 4.51 -0.03
C GLU A 214 -8.50 4.73 -0.42
N GLY A 215 -7.66 3.70 -0.29
CA GLY A 215 -6.27 3.78 -0.73
C GLY A 215 -6.12 3.91 -2.24
N ALA A 216 -7.01 3.28 -3.01
CA ALA A 216 -7.03 3.41 -4.47
C ALA A 216 -7.45 4.82 -4.90
N GLU A 217 -8.45 5.40 -4.23
CA GLU A 217 -8.87 6.80 -4.46
C GLU A 217 -7.75 7.78 -4.11
N GLN A 218 -6.98 7.53 -3.05
CA GLN A 218 -5.94 8.43 -2.57
C GLN A 218 -4.57 8.24 -3.23
N GLY A 219 -4.38 7.17 -4.02
CA GLY A 219 -3.06 6.83 -4.56
C GLY A 219 -2.08 6.34 -3.48
N THR A 220 -2.60 5.75 -2.40
CA THR A 220 -1.81 5.34 -1.23
C THR A 220 -1.69 3.82 -1.09
N LEU A 221 -2.00 3.07 -2.16
CA LEU A 221 -1.87 1.62 -2.18
C LEU A 221 -0.44 1.16 -1.87
N ALA A 222 -0.34 0.03 -1.18
CA ALA A 222 0.87 -0.78 -1.15
C ALA A 222 0.83 -1.76 -2.33
N ILE A 223 1.83 -1.72 -3.20
CA ILE A 223 1.93 -2.52 -4.42
C ILE A 223 3.12 -3.47 -4.29
N MET A 224 2.86 -4.76 -4.49
CA MET A 224 3.85 -5.84 -4.37
C MET A 224 4.07 -6.42 -5.77
N ALA A 225 5.09 -5.96 -6.49
CA ALA A 225 5.30 -6.29 -7.89
C ALA A 225 6.31 -7.44 -8.07
N GLY A 226 5.89 -8.49 -8.79
CA GLY A 226 6.74 -9.55 -9.32
C GLY A 226 6.92 -9.41 -10.83
N GLY A 227 7.93 -10.09 -11.38
CA GLY A 227 8.27 -10.08 -12.81
C GLY A 227 9.62 -9.40 -13.09
N PRO A 228 10.03 -9.26 -14.37
CA PRO A 228 11.37 -8.77 -14.71
C PRO A 228 11.64 -7.37 -14.14
N LYS A 229 12.76 -7.19 -13.45
CA LYS A 229 13.11 -5.93 -12.80
C LYS A 229 13.23 -4.77 -13.78
N ALA A 230 13.72 -5.01 -15.00
CA ALA A 230 13.79 -3.98 -16.03
C ALA A 230 12.38 -3.48 -16.43
N THR A 231 11.41 -4.37 -16.57
CA THR A 231 10.00 -4.03 -16.83
C THR A 231 9.40 -3.27 -15.65
N PHE A 232 9.69 -3.70 -14.43
CA PHE A 232 9.26 -3.00 -13.22
C PHE A 232 9.79 -1.56 -13.17
N GLU A 233 11.08 -1.33 -13.41
CA GLU A 233 11.66 0.02 -13.42
C GLU A 233 11.07 0.89 -14.55
N ARG A 234 10.80 0.32 -15.73
CA ARG A 234 10.10 1.02 -16.83
C ARG A 234 8.68 1.45 -16.44
N CYS A 235 7.97 0.64 -15.65
CA CYS A 235 6.58 0.89 -15.26
C CYS A 235 6.43 1.56 -13.89
N ARG A 236 7.55 1.80 -13.18
CA ARG A 236 7.56 2.27 -11.79
C ARG A 236 6.76 3.56 -11.61
N SER A 237 6.93 4.54 -12.50
CA SER A 237 6.21 5.82 -12.41
C SER A 237 4.69 5.65 -12.47
N LEU A 238 4.18 4.71 -13.30
CA LEU A 238 2.76 4.38 -13.35
C LEU A 238 2.27 3.75 -12.04
N LEU A 239 3.08 2.85 -11.47
CA LEU A 239 2.76 2.21 -10.19
C LEU A 239 2.78 3.22 -9.02
N GLU A 240 3.70 4.17 -9.03
CA GLU A 240 3.85 5.21 -8.00
C GLU A 240 2.72 6.27 -8.02
N ILE A 241 2.00 6.41 -9.14
CA ILE A 241 0.75 7.18 -9.19
C ILE A 241 -0.37 6.49 -8.40
N LEU A 242 -0.37 5.16 -8.40
CA LEU A 242 -1.40 4.33 -7.78
C LEU A 242 -1.10 4.03 -6.30
N GLY A 243 0.18 4.06 -5.91
CA GLY A 243 0.62 3.58 -4.61
C GLY A 243 1.71 4.42 -3.96
N GLN A 244 1.59 4.59 -2.64
CA GLN A 244 2.60 5.26 -1.81
C GLN A 244 3.82 4.36 -1.55
N LYS A 245 3.63 3.03 -1.60
CA LYS A 245 4.69 2.05 -1.39
C LYS A 245 4.67 1.01 -2.50
N VAL A 246 5.60 1.13 -3.43
CA VAL A 246 5.78 0.22 -4.56
C VAL A 246 7.07 -0.57 -4.34
N VAL A 247 6.96 -1.89 -4.24
CA VAL A 247 8.10 -2.78 -3.95
C VAL A 247 8.19 -3.89 -4.98
N HIS A 248 9.35 -4.01 -5.63
CA HIS A 248 9.69 -5.19 -6.42
C HIS A 248 10.11 -6.33 -5.49
N VAL A 249 9.35 -7.41 -5.48
CA VAL A 249 9.51 -8.51 -4.51
C VAL A 249 10.22 -9.74 -5.08
N GLY A 250 10.34 -9.83 -6.41
CA GLY A 250 11.04 -10.94 -7.06
C GLY A 250 10.94 -10.91 -8.59
N GLU A 251 11.96 -11.45 -9.24
CA GLU A 251 12.03 -11.59 -10.71
C GLU A 251 11.05 -12.63 -11.27
N PRO A 252 10.83 -13.82 -10.65
CA PRO A 252 9.94 -14.82 -11.23
C PRO A 252 8.50 -14.31 -11.33
N PRO A 253 7.79 -14.57 -12.45
CA PRO A 253 6.34 -14.34 -12.52
C PRO A 253 5.61 -15.03 -11.36
N GLY A 254 4.63 -14.35 -10.78
CA GLY A 254 3.88 -14.83 -9.63
C GLY A 254 4.48 -14.44 -8.27
N SER A 255 5.67 -13.81 -8.23
CA SER A 255 6.30 -13.37 -6.97
C SER A 255 5.46 -12.31 -6.23
N GLY A 256 4.81 -11.40 -6.96
CA GLY A 256 3.89 -10.41 -6.39
C GLY A 256 2.65 -11.07 -5.80
N CYS A 257 2.10 -12.07 -6.49
CA CYS A 257 1.00 -12.90 -6.00
C CYS A 257 1.39 -13.60 -4.70
N VAL A 258 2.56 -14.27 -4.65
CA VAL A 258 3.05 -14.92 -3.43
C VAL A 258 3.23 -13.92 -2.28
N ALA A 259 3.81 -12.75 -2.54
CA ALA A 259 3.94 -11.70 -1.52
C ALA A 259 2.57 -11.23 -1.01
N LYS A 260 1.59 -11.07 -1.90
CA LYS A 260 0.22 -10.74 -1.51
C LYS A 260 -0.42 -11.84 -0.68
N LEU A 261 -0.24 -13.12 -1.03
CA LEU A 261 -0.74 -14.25 -0.25
C LEU A 261 -0.12 -14.29 1.15
N ALA A 262 1.19 -14.02 1.27
CA ALA A 262 1.86 -13.89 2.57
C ALA A 262 1.26 -12.75 3.41
N ASN A 263 0.96 -11.60 2.78
CA ASN A 263 0.22 -10.52 3.44
C ASN A 263 -1.17 -10.97 3.91
N GLN A 264 -1.92 -11.70 3.08
CA GLN A 264 -3.28 -12.15 3.45
C GLN A 264 -3.26 -13.22 4.56
N ILE A 265 -2.25 -14.09 4.62
CA ILE A 265 -2.01 -14.97 5.78
C ILE A 265 -1.91 -14.12 7.05
N LEU A 266 -1.03 -13.12 7.05
CA LEU A 266 -0.80 -12.27 8.21
C LEU A 266 -2.06 -11.48 8.60
N VAL A 267 -2.78 -10.93 7.63
CA VAL A 267 -4.04 -10.20 7.86
C VAL A 267 -5.09 -11.12 8.50
N GLY A 268 -5.29 -12.32 7.96
CA GLY A 268 -6.26 -13.29 8.49
C GLY A 268 -5.95 -13.73 9.92
N LEU A 269 -4.70 -14.09 10.21
CA LEU A 269 -4.26 -14.45 11.56
C LEU A 269 -4.39 -13.29 12.54
N THR A 270 -4.06 -12.07 12.11
CA THR A 270 -4.18 -10.88 12.96
C THR A 270 -5.64 -10.58 13.30
N PHE A 271 -6.56 -10.72 12.34
CA PHE A 271 -8.00 -10.55 12.60
C PHE A 271 -8.55 -11.60 13.54
N LEU A 272 -8.12 -12.86 13.40
CA LEU A 272 -8.45 -13.91 14.35
C LEU A 272 -7.99 -13.52 15.76
N GLY A 273 -6.72 -13.12 15.93
CA GLY A 273 -6.18 -12.72 17.23
C GLY A 273 -6.89 -11.51 17.84
N VAL A 274 -7.20 -10.48 17.05
CA VAL A 274 -8.00 -9.32 17.50
C VAL A 274 -9.40 -9.77 17.93
N GLY A 275 -10.05 -10.60 17.13
CA GLY A 275 -11.38 -11.14 17.45
C GLY A 275 -11.38 -11.97 18.74
N GLU A 276 -10.41 -12.86 18.91
CA GLU A 276 -10.27 -13.69 20.11
C GLU A 276 -10.05 -12.84 21.36
N ALA A 277 -9.13 -11.87 21.30
CA ALA A 277 -8.86 -10.98 22.42
C ALA A 277 -10.09 -10.17 22.83
N MET A 278 -10.81 -9.61 21.86
CA MET A 278 -12.02 -8.82 22.12
C MET A 278 -13.16 -9.66 22.68
N VAL A 279 -13.41 -10.85 22.11
CA VAL A 279 -14.47 -11.76 22.60
C VAL A 279 -14.12 -12.30 23.98
N PHE A 280 -12.86 -12.66 24.24
CA PHE A 280 -12.38 -13.08 25.55
C PHE A 280 -12.60 -11.99 26.60
N GLY A 281 -12.15 -10.76 26.33
CA GLY A 281 -12.32 -9.65 27.26
C GLY A 281 -13.78 -9.31 27.53
N ALA A 282 -14.63 -9.33 26.49
CA ALA A 282 -16.06 -9.16 26.64
C ALA A 282 -16.68 -10.27 27.51
N LYS A 283 -16.26 -11.53 27.33
CA LYS A 283 -16.71 -12.66 28.16
C LYS A 283 -16.28 -12.53 29.61
N ALA A 284 -15.10 -11.96 29.85
CA ALA A 284 -14.57 -11.67 31.17
C ALA A 284 -15.24 -10.45 31.84
N GLY A 285 -16.16 -9.77 31.16
CA GLY A 285 -16.90 -8.63 31.69
C GLY A 285 -16.18 -7.29 31.56
N LEU A 286 -15.09 -7.23 30.80
CA LEU A 286 -14.40 -5.97 30.49
C LEU A 286 -15.25 -5.14 29.52
N ASP A 287 -15.08 -3.81 29.57
CA ASP A 287 -15.58 -2.93 28.52
C ASP A 287 -14.72 -3.11 27.24
N PRO A 288 -15.30 -3.54 26.10
CA PRO A 288 -14.54 -3.73 24.87
C PRO A 288 -13.82 -2.48 24.37
N ALA A 289 -14.38 -1.29 24.59
CA ALA A 289 -13.74 -0.05 24.14
C ALA A 289 -12.47 0.26 24.95
N ALA A 290 -12.56 0.20 26.28
CA ALA A 290 -11.40 0.34 27.17
C ALA A 290 -10.32 -0.73 26.90
N LEU A 291 -10.74 -1.96 26.55
CA LEU A 291 -9.80 -3.03 26.20
C LEU A 291 -9.02 -2.71 24.92
N VAL A 292 -9.68 -2.20 23.88
CA VAL A 292 -9.04 -1.80 22.63
C VAL A 292 -8.04 -0.67 22.88
N GLU A 293 -8.40 0.33 23.68
CA GLU A 293 -7.51 1.42 24.08
C GLU A 293 -6.26 0.89 24.80
N ALA A 294 -6.44 0.02 25.79
CA ALA A 294 -5.34 -0.58 26.55
C ALA A 294 -4.40 -1.41 25.66
N MET A 295 -4.93 -2.23 24.75
CA MET A 295 -4.13 -3.03 23.82
C MET A 295 -3.40 -2.15 22.79
N GLY A 296 -4.02 -1.05 22.37
CA GLY A 296 -3.45 -0.09 21.42
C GLY A 296 -2.23 0.68 21.94
N ALA A 297 -2.02 0.72 23.26
CA ALA A 297 -0.87 1.39 23.87
C ALA A 297 0.39 0.51 23.96
N GLY A 298 0.27 -0.80 23.73
CA GLY A 298 1.34 -1.77 23.96
C GLY A 298 1.81 -2.52 22.70
N LEU A 299 2.53 -3.63 22.91
CA LEU A 299 3.04 -4.49 21.82
C LEU A 299 1.93 -5.14 20.98
N ALA A 300 0.70 -5.19 21.47
CA ALA A 300 -0.46 -5.69 20.73
C ALA A 300 -0.93 -4.70 19.64
N ARG A 301 -0.44 -3.46 19.65
CA ARG A 301 -0.78 -2.44 18.67
C ARG A 301 -0.42 -2.91 17.26
N CYS A 302 -1.42 -2.95 16.40
CA CYS A 302 -1.27 -3.25 14.97
C CYS A 302 -2.35 -2.52 14.16
N GLY A 303 -2.10 -2.33 12.86
CA GLY A 303 -3.05 -1.62 12.00
C GLY A 303 -4.42 -2.28 11.90
N ALA A 304 -4.49 -3.61 12.05
CA ALA A 304 -5.76 -4.33 12.14
C ALA A 304 -6.58 -3.91 13.36
N LEU A 305 -5.94 -3.81 14.55
CA LEU A 305 -6.62 -3.36 15.76
C LEU A 305 -7.13 -1.92 15.58
N GLU A 306 -6.29 -1.02 15.07
CA GLU A 306 -6.63 0.40 14.87
C GLU A 306 -7.80 0.59 13.90
N VAL A 307 -7.81 -0.15 12.78
CA VAL A 307 -8.81 0.03 11.72
C VAL A 307 -10.07 -0.79 11.96
N LYS A 308 -9.93 -2.01 12.51
CA LYS A 308 -11.03 -2.97 12.55
C LYS A 308 -11.71 -3.09 13.91
N ALA A 309 -11.04 -2.77 15.02
CA ALA A 309 -11.71 -2.79 16.32
C ALA A 309 -12.90 -1.81 16.40
N PRO A 310 -12.84 -0.57 15.87
CA PRO A 310 -14.01 0.32 15.86
C PRO A 310 -15.22 -0.27 15.12
N LYS A 311 -14.98 -1.04 14.05
CA LYS A 311 -16.02 -1.78 13.32
C LYS A 311 -16.63 -2.90 14.16
N ILE A 312 -15.81 -3.66 14.86
CA ILE A 312 -16.30 -4.68 15.81
C ILE A 312 -17.13 -4.03 16.90
N LEU A 313 -16.65 -2.94 17.52
CA LEU A 313 -17.33 -2.26 18.63
C LEU A 313 -18.71 -1.71 18.24
N SER A 314 -18.81 -1.13 17.04
CA SER A 314 -20.06 -0.58 16.49
C SER A 314 -20.97 -1.63 15.85
N GLY A 315 -20.47 -2.83 15.57
CA GLY A 315 -21.19 -3.86 14.83
C GLY A 315 -21.30 -3.55 13.32
N ASP A 316 -20.48 -2.65 12.80
CA ASP A 316 -20.43 -2.34 11.37
C ASP A 316 -19.52 -3.33 10.62
N PHE A 317 -20.15 -4.25 9.89
CA PHE A 317 -19.46 -5.21 9.03
C PHE A 317 -19.57 -4.85 7.54
N THR A 318 -19.77 -3.57 7.22
CA THR A 318 -19.70 -3.07 5.85
C THR A 318 -18.29 -3.33 5.29
N PRO A 319 -18.16 -4.01 4.13
CA PRO A 319 -16.87 -4.50 3.66
C PRO A 319 -15.95 -3.40 3.12
N GLY A 320 -14.75 -3.30 3.69
CA GLY A 320 -13.56 -2.77 3.00
C GLY A 320 -12.76 -3.88 2.29
N GLY A 321 -12.94 -5.13 2.75
CA GLY A 321 -12.51 -6.34 2.07
C GLY A 321 -13.43 -7.49 2.48
N LYS A 322 -13.96 -8.26 1.51
CA LYS A 322 -15.01 -9.25 1.77
C LYS A 322 -14.47 -10.58 2.29
N VAL A 323 -15.26 -11.27 3.11
CA VAL A 323 -14.99 -12.67 3.52
C VAL A 323 -14.76 -13.57 2.30
N VAL A 324 -15.61 -13.48 1.25
CA VAL A 324 -15.42 -14.29 0.03
C VAL A 324 -14.08 -14.05 -0.66
N THR A 325 -13.64 -12.79 -0.73
CA THR A 325 -12.35 -12.42 -1.35
C THR A 325 -11.19 -12.94 -0.52
N HIS A 326 -11.24 -12.79 0.81
CA HIS A 326 -10.18 -13.29 1.68
C HIS A 326 -10.14 -14.83 1.69
N THR A 327 -11.30 -15.49 1.62
CA THR A 327 -11.38 -16.96 1.50
C THR A 327 -10.64 -17.46 0.25
N LYS A 328 -10.81 -16.77 -0.88
CA LYS A 328 -10.09 -17.06 -2.13
C LYS A 328 -8.58 -16.89 -1.96
N ASP A 329 -8.12 -15.82 -1.31
CA ASP A 329 -6.69 -15.62 -1.04
C ASP A 329 -6.12 -16.75 -0.16
N LEU A 330 -6.81 -17.12 0.93
CA LEU A 330 -6.34 -18.21 1.79
C LEU A 330 -6.33 -19.56 1.08
N ARG A 331 -7.27 -19.81 0.17
CA ARG A 331 -7.25 -21.00 -0.69
C ARG A 331 -5.98 -21.05 -1.52
N TYR A 332 -5.61 -19.96 -2.21
CA TYR A 332 -4.37 -19.91 -2.99
C TYR A 332 -3.12 -20.01 -2.12
N ALA A 333 -3.12 -19.41 -0.94
CA ALA A 333 -2.03 -19.54 0.02
C ALA A 333 -1.83 -21.02 0.44
N MET A 334 -2.91 -21.74 0.74
CA MET A 334 -2.86 -23.15 1.10
C MET A 334 -2.45 -24.04 -0.08
N GLU A 335 -2.93 -23.78 -1.30
CA GLU A 335 -2.50 -24.48 -2.52
C GLU A 335 -0.99 -24.34 -2.74
N LYS A 336 -0.47 -23.11 -2.67
CA LYS A 336 0.98 -22.85 -2.84
C LYS A 336 1.80 -23.44 -1.69
N ALA A 337 1.27 -23.43 -0.47
CA ALA A 337 1.94 -24.03 0.68
C ALA A 337 2.11 -25.55 0.54
N ILE A 338 1.10 -26.25 -0.02
CA ILE A 338 1.19 -27.68 -0.34
C ILE A 338 2.27 -27.93 -1.38
N GLU A 339 2.29 -27.14 -2.47
CA GLU A 339 3.32 -27.23 -3.52
C GLU A 339 4.74 -27.08 -2.95
N LEU A 340 4.92 -26.15 -2.02
CA LEU A 340 6.21 -25.83 -1.40
C LEU A 340 6.55 -26.70 -0.17
N ASN A 341 5.66 -27.59 0.27
CA ASN A 341 5.77 -28.34 1.53
C ASN A 341 5.96 -27.44 2.77
N VAL A 342 5.25 -26.30 2.83
CA VAL A 342 5.29 -25.36 3.96
C VAL A 342 4.05 -25.54 4.84
N PRO A 343 4.19 -25.92 6.13
CA PRO A 343 3.03 -26.06 7.02
C PRO A 343 2.48 -24.70 7.43
N LEU A 344 1.17 -24.47 7.20
CA LEU A 344 0.44 -23.25 7.59
C LEU A 344 -0.73 -23.56 8.55
N PRO A 345 -0.47 -24.04 9.78
CA PRO A 345 -1.53 -24.51 10.69
C PRO A 345 -2.52 -23.40 11.09
N GLY A 346 -2.02 -22.20 11.40
CA GLY A 346 -2.90 -21.07 11.73
C GLY A 346 -3.78 -20.64 10.56
N THR A 347 -3.22 -20.59 9.35
CA THR A 347 -3.97 -20.26 8.13
C THR A 347 -5.07 -21.28 7.86
N ALA A 348 -4.80 -22.57 8.10
CA ALA A 348 -5.80 -23.62 7.96
C ALA A 348 -7.00 -23.40 8.90
N LEU A 349 -6.75 -22.99 10.16
CA LEU A 349 -7.81 -22.64 11.11
C LEU A 349 -8.63 -21.44 10.62
N VAL A 350 -7.97 -20.35 10.23
CA VAL A 350 -8.64 -19.14 9.72
C VAL A 350 -9.48 -19.47 8.48
N ALA A 351 -8.98 -20.32 7.57
CA ALA A 351 -9.72 -20.74 6.38
C ALA A 351 -11.00 -21.51 6.73
N GLN A 352 -11.01 -22.33 7.79
CA GLN A 352 -12.22 -23.01 8.27
C GLN A 352 -13.23 -22.03 8.87
N MET A 353 -12.77 -21.02 9.60
CA MET A 353 -13.65 -19.99 10.15
C MET A 353 -14.29 -19.13 9.06
N PHE A 354 -13.54 -18.73 8.03
CA PHE A 354 -14.14 -18.07 6.87
C PHE A 354 -15.09 -18.98 6.09
N SER A 355 -14.84 -20.28 6.06
CA SER A 355 -15.78 -21.24 5.47
C SER A 355 -17.10 -21.31 6.26
N GLU A 356 -17.05 -21.24 7.59
CA GLU A 356 -18.24 -21.15 8.45
C GLU A 356 -19.04 -19.87 8.21
N LEU A 357 -18.37 -18.71 8.08
CA LEU A 357 -19.04 -17.45 7.73
C LEU A 357 -19.76 -17.54 6.39
N ARG A 358 -19.11 -18.12 5.38
CA ARG A 358 -19.74 -18.32 4.07
C ARG A 358 -20.93 -19.25 4.15
N ALA A 359 -20.83 -20.35 4.88
CA ALA A 359 -21.94 -21.28 5.10
C ALA A 359 -23.11 -20.63 5.84
N SER A 360 -22.82 -19.63 6.68
CA SER A 360 -23.82 -18.83 7.40
C SER A 360 -24.42 -17.68 6.58
N GLY A 361 -24.09 -17.56 5.29
CA GLY A 361 -24.56 -16.47 4.43
C GLY A 361 -23.85 -15.13 4.66
N GLU A 362 -22.75 -15.12 5.42
CA GLU A 362 -22.01 -13.92 5.81
C GLU A 362 -20.80 -13.64 4.91
N GLY A 363 -20.76 -14.24 3.72
CA GLY A 363 -19.64 -14.13 2.78
C GLY A 363 -19.38 -12.72 2.23
N GLU A 364 -20.40 -11.89 2.16
CA GLU A 364 -20.31 -10.52 1.63
C GLU A 364 -19.93 -9.48 2.69
N LEU A 365 -19.86 -9.88 3.97
CA LEU A 365 -19.43 -9.01 5.06
C LEU A 365 -17.93 -8.69 4.98
N ASP A 366 -17.51 -7.63 5.67
CA ASP A 366 -16.10 -7.35 5.92
C ASP A 366 -15.41 -8.57 6.54
N HIS A 367 -14.19 -8.88 6.12
CA HIS A 367 -13.41 -10.00 6.63
C HIS A 367 -13.14 -9.95 8.15
N ILE A 368 -13.33 -8.81 8.84
CA ILE A 368 -13.33 -8.79 10.31
C ILE A 368 -14.55 -9.49 10.93
N ALA A 369 -15.57 -9.79 10.13
CA ALA A 369 -16.71 -10.61 10.55
C ALA A 369 -16.30 -12.00 11.07
N ILE A 370 -15.03 -12.43 10.93
CA ILE A 370 -14.49 -13.62 11.61
C ILE A 370 -14.72 -13.58 13.13
N VAL A 371 -14.81 -12.37 13.72
CA VAL A 371 -15.20 -12.20 15.12
C VAL A 371 -16.58 -12.80 15.41
N ARG A 372 -17.52 -12.78 14.47
CA ARG A 372 -18.90 -13.27 14.66
C ARG A 372 -18.94 -14.78 14.87
N THR A 373 -18.06 -15.52 14.21
CA THR A 373 -17.87 -16.96 14.47
C THR A 373 -17.46 -17.19 15.94
N LEU A 374 -16.52 -16.40 16.44
CA LEU A 374 -16.07 -16.47 17.83
C LEU A 374 -17.17 -16.05 18.82
N GLU A 375 -17.93 -15.00 18.51
CA GLU A 375 -19.06 -14.53 19.31
C GLU A 375 -20.14 -15.61 19.44
N ARG A 376 -20.45 -16.32 18.35
CA ARG A 376 -21.36 -17.47 18.36
C ARG A 376 -20.85 -18.60 19.27
N MET A 377 -19.56 -18.96 19.15
CA MET A 377 -18.94 -20.00 19.95
C MET A 377 -18.93 -19.64 21.45
N ALA A 378 -18.58 -18.40 21.78
CA ALA A 378 -18.45 -17.91 23.14
C ALA A 378 -19.79 -17.47 23.75
N ARG A 379 -20.84 -17.31 22.95
CA ARG A 379 -22.15 -16.76 23.34
C ARG A 379 -22.00 -15.41 24.05
N VAL A 380 -21.26 -14.50 23.44
CA VAL A 380 -21.06 -13.10 23.88
C VAL A 380 -20.66 -12.26 22.67
N GLU A 381 -21.13 -11.02 22.60
CA GLU A 381 -20.70 -10.07 21.56
C GLU A 381 -19.67 -9.08 22.13
N ALA A 382 -18.68 -8.71 21.32
CA ALA A 382 -17.67 -7.73 21.66
C ALA A 382 -18.06 -6.31 21.20
N ARG A 383 -19.30 -5.89 21.51
CA ARG A 383 -19.83 -4.56 21.17
C ARG A 383 -19.64 -3.58 22.31
N SER A 384 -19.55 -2.29 21.98
CA SER A 384 -19.71 -1.23 22.98
C SER A 384 -21.12 -1.30 23.57
N LYS A 385 -21.22 -1.24 24.90
CA LYS A 385 -22.52 -1.07 25.56
C LYS A 385 -22.98 0.37 25.32
N LYS A 386 -24.21 0.54 24.84
CA LYS A 386 -24.84 1.86 24.70
C LYS A 386 -25.14 2.47 26.06
#